data_AF-A0AAV1VNX7-F1
#
_entry.id   AF-A0AAV1VNX7-F1
#
_cell.length_a   1.000
_cell.length_b   1.000
_cell.length_c   1.000
_cell.angle_alpha   90.00
_cell.angle_beta   90.00
_cell.angle_gamma   90.00
#
_symmetry.space_group_name_H-M   'P 1'
#
loop_
_entity.id
_entity.type
_entity.pdbx_description
1 polymer ?
#
loop_
_entity_poly.entity_id
_entity_poly.type
_entity_poly.pdbx_seq_one_letter_code
_entity_poly.pdbx_strand_id
1 'polypeptide(L)'
;MLHSSDPSTQRIARQQLRQIAEARYKLDVVLWKDRKEKLGELLLNSKLGASDPAPPKRRNADIGSLWFDVRGHLHRFGLKFEMAPAVEETGTPAKRLQLRVPHHDGCAFLSRPRGLWESDYRFAVGGRLNQLDTHSVLKRRRLRTHDKCRFPGCSRTETLAHVLNHCAGTMDAVRTRHDDALTIIERAIASSAGDRKERVELRVNQTVPSLPGPALRPDLQVYNHTTRSVSVVDLAVAFEDQATDDPRTSSLARIAALKRAKYDCVKRHLERQGWTVHLSALVYGSLGAVAGGNLTVYTEQLGVLKRDAKRLDRHLSAECIKSSRRIWNLHCSQHRARQQGQGDVQGSSRDQVQGRRHGRSRRDARGSRVTETGGTPSHQGRR
;
A
#
# COMPACT_ATOMS: atom_id res chain seq x y z
N MET A 1 -12.70 -2.50 -9.02
CA MET A 1 -12.57 -3.98 -9.06
C MET A 1 -13.59 -4.61 -9.99
N LEU A 2 -14.88 -4.75 -9.62
CA LEU A 2 -15.90 -5.36 -10.50
C LEU A 2 -16.05 -4.67 -11.87
N HIS A 3 -15.85 -3.35 -11.89
CA HIS A 3 -15.88 -2.51 -13.10
C HIS A 3 -14.50 -1.89 -13.39
N SER A 4 -13.42 -2.62 -13.09
CA SER A 4 -12.06 -2.23 -13.52
C SER A 4 -11.99 -2.19 -15.05
N SER A 5 -11.20 -1.28 -15.62
CA SER A 5 -10.87 -1.30 -17.05
C SER A 5 -10.10 -2.56 -17.45
N ASP A 6 -9.32 -3.15 -16.54
CA ASP A 6 -8.64 -4.44 -16.74
C ASP A 6 -9.64 -5.61 -16.62
N PRO A 7 -9.85 -6.40 -17.70
CA PRO A 7 -10.71 -7.58 -17.67
C PRO A 7 -10.25 -8.66 -16.69
N SER A 8 -8.94 -8.76 -16.39
CA SER A 8 -8.40 -9.73 -15.43
C SER A 8 -8.84 -9.41 -14.00
N THR A 9 -8.77 -8.14 -13.61
CA THR A 9 -9.27 -7.64 -12.33
C THR A 9 -10.78 -7.80 -12.21
N GLN A 10 -11.57 -7.54 -13.26
CA GLN A 10 -13.01 -7.81 -13.23
C GLN A 10 -13.30 -9.30 -13.01
N ARG A 11 -12.65 -10.19 -13.79
CA ARG A 11 -12.82 -11.64 -13.71
C ARG A 11 -12.55 -12.16 -12.30
N ILE A 12 -11.50 -11.65 -11.65
CA ILE A 12 -11.08 -12.12 -10.32
C ILE A 12 -11.97 -11.55 -9.21
N ALA A 13 -12.42 -10.31 -9.32
CA ALA A 13 -13.43 -9.76 -8.42
C ALA A 13 -14.75 -10.56 -8.49
N ARG A 14 -15.21 -10.89 -9.71
CA ARG A 14 -16.39 -11.76 -9.92
C ARG A 14 -16.17 -13.18 -9.37
N GLN A 15 -14.97 -13.75 -9.53
CA GLN A 15 -14.64 -15.08 -9.01
C GLN A 15 -14.61 -15.11 -7.47
N GLN A 16 -14.05 -14.10 -6.81
CA GLN A 16 -14.06 -13.98 -5.36
C GLN A 16 -15.48 -13.89 -4.80
N LEU A 17 -16.35 -13.06 -5.38
CA LEU A 17 -17.76 -12.98 -4.99
C LEU A 17 -18.48 -14.31 -5.18
N ARG A 18 -18.20 -15.02 -6.29
CA ARG A 18 -18.75 -16.36 -6.53
C ARG A 18 -18.32 -17.36 -5.47
N GLN A 19 -17.03 -17.44 -5.14
CA GLN A 19 -16.53 -18.34 -4.09
C GLN A 19 -17.16 -18.05 -2.71
N ILE A 20 -17.35 -16.78 -2.38
CA ILE A 20 -18.02 -16.36 -1.12
C ILE A 20 -19.50 -16.74 -1.13
N ALA A 21 -20.18 -16.57 -2.27
CA ALA A 21 -21.58 -16.96 -2.42
C ALA A 21 -21.73 -18.49 -2.34
N GLU A 22 -20.89 -19.26 -3.05
CA GLU A 22 -20.85 -20.73 -3.01
C GLU A 22 -20.54 -21.26 -1.59
N ALA A 23 -19.74 -20.54 -0.80
CA ALA A 23 -19.44 -20.92 0.58
C ALA A 23 -20.59 -20.67 1.57
N ARG A 24 -21.43 -19.64 1.37
CA ARG A 24 -22.49 -19.21 2.32
C ARG A 24 -23.93 -19.51 1.86
N TYR A 25 -24.15 -19.80 0.59
CA TYR A 25 -25.48 -20.05 0.00
C TYR A 25 -25.46 -21.35 -0.81
N LYS A 26 -26.61 -22.01 -0.92
CA LYS A 26 -26.80 -23.15 -1.83
C LYS A 26 -27.12 -22.60 -3.23
N LEU A 27 -26.09 -22.48 -4.07
CA LEU A 27 -26.28 -22.00 -5.44
C LEU A 27 -26.52 -23.17 -6.40
N ASP A 28 -27.55 -23.06 -7.23
CA ASP A 28 -27.70 -23.88 -8.43
C ASP A 28 -26.57 -23.58 -9.43
N VAL A 29 -25.79 -24.60 -9.78
CA VAL A 29 -24.60 -24.46 -10.65
C VAL A 29 -24.99 -24.07 -12.09
N VAL A 30 -26.14 -24.55 -12.57
CA VAL A 30 -26.65 -24.31 -13.93
C VAL A 30 -27.22 -22.90 -14.01
N LEU A 31 -28.12 -22.53 -13.10
CA LEU A 31 -28.79 -21.23 -13.12
C LEU A 31 -27.81 -20.06 -12.89
N TRP A 32 -26.83 -20.24 -12.00
CA TRP A 32 -25.84 -19.20 -11.68
C TRP A 32 -24.57 -19.28 -12.54
N LYS A 33 -24.51 -20.12 -13.58
CA LYS A 33 -23.35 -20.24 -14.47
C LYS A 33 -23.00 -18.90 -15.11
N ASP A 34 -23.97 -18.25 -15.74
CA ASP A 34 -23.76 -17.02 -16.52
C ASP A 34 -24.27 -15.75 -15.81
N ARG A 35 -25.06 -15.90 -14.73
CA ARG A 35 -25.61 -14.80 -13.92
C ARG A 35 -24.61 -14.17 -12.93
N LYS A 36 -23.31 -14.15 -13.27
CA LYS A 36 -22.21 -13.72 -12.36
C LYS A 36 -22.32 -12.26 -11.89
N GLU A 37 -22.81 -11.36 -12.75
CA GLU A 37 -23.11 -9.96 -12.39
C GLU A 37 -24.22 -9.89 -11.34
N LYS A 38 -25.36 -10.55 -11.61
CA LYS A 38 -26.55 -10.54 -10.76
C LYS A 38 -26.27 -11.19 -9.40
N LEU A 39 -25.47 -12.25 -9.37
CA LEU A 39 -24.99 -12.89 -8.15
C LEU A 39 -24.22 -11.90 -7.26
N GLY A 40 -23.30 -11.13 -7.85
CA GLY A 40 -22.51 -10.13 -7.13
C GLY A 40 -23.36 -8.96 -6.61
N GLU A 41 -24.27 -8.44 -7.43
CA GLU A 41 -25.24 -7.41 -7.07
C GLU A 41 -26.12 -7.86 -5.88
N LEU A 42 -26.73 -9.04 -5.97
CA LEU A 42 -27.60 -9.57 -4.91
C LEU A 42 -26.82 -9.89 -3.63
N LEU A 43 -25.58 -10.39 -3.74
CA LEU A 43 -24.73 -10.67 -2.58
C LEU A 43 -24.35 -9.38 -1.84
N LEU A 44 -23.92 -8.34 -2.57
CA LEU A 44 -23.49 -7.06 -2.01
C LEU A 44 -24.65 -6.19 -1.51
N ASN A 45 -25.84 -6.35 -2.10
CA ASN A 45 -27.08 -5.71 -1.62
C ASN A 45 -27.78 -6.50 -0.50
N SER A 46 -27.18 -7.58 0.01
CA SER A 46 -27.76 -8.49 1.02
C SER A 46 -29.08 -9.16 0.62
N LYS A 47 -29.42 -9.18 -0.68
CA LYS A 47 -30.67 -9.73 -1.23
C LYS A 47 -30.57 -11.20 -1.66
N LEU A 48 -29.37 -11.76 -1.81
CA LEU A 48 -29.17 -13.11 -2.36
C LEU A 48 -29.91 -14.21 -1.59
N GLY A 49 -29.92 -14.15 -0.26
CA GLY A 49 -30.61 -15.12 0.59
C GLY A 49 -32.14 -15.05 0.55
N ALA A 50 -32.70 -14.01 -0.06
CA ALA A 50 -34.13 -13.84 -0.31
C ALA A 50 -34.50 -14.11 -1.78
N SER A 51 -33.57 -14.66 -2.59
CA SER A 51 -33.87 -15.14 -3.93
C SER A 51 -34.00 -16.67 -3.93
N ASP A 52 -35.09 -17.19 -4.49
CA ASP A 52 -35.45 -18.62 -4.45
C ASP A 52 -34.33 -19.61 -4.80
N PRO A 53 -33.43 -19.35 -5.78
CA PRO A 53 -32.38 -20.30 -6.14
C PRO A 53 -31.05 -20.10 -5.40
N ALA A 54 -31.07 -19.41 -4.24
CA ALA A 54 -29.87 -19.19 -3.42
C ALA A 54 -30.14 -19.11 -1.89
N PRO A 55 -30.82 -20.09 -1.26
CA PRO A 55 -31.05 -20.07 0.18
C PRO A 55 -29.74 -20.17 0.99
N PRO A 56 -29.64 -19.52 2.16
CA PRO A 56 -28.45 -19.56 3.01
C PRO A 56 -28.16 -20.96 3.54
N LYS A 57 -26.88 -21.29 3.73
CA LYS A 57 -26.45 -22.56 4.33
C LYS A 57 -26.64 -22.52 5.85
N ARG A 58 -27.12 -23.63 6.44
CA ARG A 58 -27.34 -23.78 7.90
C ARG A 58 -26.04 -23.70 8.73
N ARG A 59 -24.90 -24.10 8.16
CA ARG A 59 -23.57 -23.84 8.69
C ARG A 59 -22.82 -22.98 7.69
N ASN A 60 -22.42 -21.79 8.11
CA ASN A 60 -21.58 -20.89 7.33
C ASN A 60 -20.17 -20.94 7.91
N ALA A 61 -19.17 -21.20 7.08
CA ALA A 61 -17.79 -20.94 7.47
C ALA A 61 -17.62 -19.44 7.74
N ASP A 62 -16.93 -19.05 8.81
CA ASP A 62 -16.64 -17.65 9.07
C ASP A 62 -15.51 -17.14 8.17
N ILE A 63 -15.87 -16.94 6.90
CA ILE A 63 -14.98 -16.34 5.91
C ILE A 63 -15.02 -14.84 6.14
N GLY A 64 -14.11 -14.36 6.99
CA GLY A 64 -13.81 -12.93 7.11
C GLY A 64 -13.31 -12.41 5.76
N SER A 65 -14.16 -11.68 5.05
CA SER A 65 -13.90 -11.22 3.67
C SER A 65 -14.20 -9.73 3.52
N LEU A 66 -13.33 -9.03 2.79
CA LEU A 66 -13.48 -7.62 2.46
C LEU A 66 -14.80 -7.32 1.72
N TRP A 67 -15.33 -8.29 0.97
CA TRP A 67 -16.64 -8.14 0.32
C TRP A 67 -17.81 -8.12 1.32
N PHE A 68 -17.65 -8.74 2.49
CA PHE A 68 -18.59 -8.61 3.60
C PHE A 68 -18.43 -7.28 4.34
N ASP A 69 -17.22 -6.75 4.47
CA ASP A 69 -17.00 -5.38 4.97
C ASP A 69 -17.67 -4.35 4.05
N VAL A 70 -17.50 -4.50 2.73
CA VAL A 70 -18.17 -3.68 1.71
C VAL A 70 -19.70 -3.82 1.82
N ARG A 71 -20.24 -5.04 1.91
CA ARG A 71 -21.69 -5.27 2.14
C ARG A 71 -22.18 -4.60 3.42
N GLY A 72 -21.43 -4.73 4.52
CA GLY A 72 -21.73 -4.11 5.81
C GLY A 72 -21.73 -2.58 5.74
N HIS A 73 -20.82 -1.99 4.96
CA HIS A 73 -20.81 -0.55 4.69
C HIS A 73 -21.98 -0.11 3.81
N LEU A 74 -22.29 -0.82 2.73
CA LEU A 74 -23.45 -0.55 1.89
C LEU A 74 -24.73 -0.50 2.73
N HIS A 75 -24.98 -1.56 3.51
CA HIS A 75 -26.12 -1.64 4.43
C HIS A 75 -26.12 -0.51 5.48
N ARG A 76 -24.98 -0.26 6.15
CA ARG A 76 -24.88 0.77 7.21
C ARG A 76 -25.15 2.19 6.72
N PHE A 77 -24.81 2.49 5.47
CA PHE A 77 -24.99 3.81 4.87
C PHE A 77 -26.23 3.92 3.97
N GLY A 78 -27.10 2.90 3.94
CA GLY A 78 -28.28 2.88 3.07
C GLY A 78 -27.96 2.83 1.57
N LEU A 79 -26.71 2.55 1.20
CA LEU A 79 -26.24 2.53 -0.18
C LEU A 79 -26.57 1.19 -0.83
N LYS A 80 -26.98 1.24 -2.09
CA LYS A 80 -27.16 0.06 -2.93
C LYS A 80 -26.08 0.03 -4.00
N PHE A 81 -25.63 -1.18 -4.33
CA PHE A 81 -24.81 -1.44 -5.50
C PHE A 81 -25.73 -1.47 -6.73
N GLU A 82 -25.97 -0.31 -7.33
CA GLU A 82 -26.86 -0.10 -8.48
C GLU A 82 -26.28 0.89 -9.51
N MET A 83 -26.96 1.04 -10.65
CA MET A 83 -26.67 2.10 -11.63
C MET A 83 -27.10 3.45 -11.01
N ALA A 84 -26.23 4.45 -10.96
CA ALA A 84 -26.73 5.82 -10.84
C ALA A 84 -27.43 6.18 -12.17
N PRO A 85 -28.59 6.86 -12.14
CA PRO A 85 -29.27 7.31 -13.34
C PRO A 85 -28.40 8.31 -14.13
N ALA A 86 -28.73 8.50 -15.40
CA ALA A 86 -28.15 9.61 -16.17
C ALA A 86 -28.66 10.94 -15.60
N VAL A 87 -27.82 11.97 -15.64
CA VAL A 87 -28.18 13.35 -15.28
C VAL A 87 -28.11 14.18 -16.55
N GLU A 88 -29.26 14.31 -17.21
CA GLU A 88 -29.38 14.94 -18.54
C GLU A 88 -28.87 16.39 -18.52
N GLU A 89 -29.19 17.16 -17.47
CA GLU A 89 -28.74 18.55 -17.24
C GLU A 89 -27.22 18.74 -17.26
N THR A 90 -26.45 17.69 -16.99
CA THR A 90 -24.97 17.74 -16.95
C THR A 90 -24.33 16.89 -18.06
N GLY A 91 -25.13 16.27 -18.92
CA GLY A 91 -24.67 15.27 -19.89
C GLY A 91 -24.01 14.04 -19.25
N THR A 92 -24.19 13.80 -17.95
CA THR A 92 -23.52 12.70 -17.24
C THR A 92 -24.26 11.39 -17.52
N PRO A 93 -23.65 10.41 -18.21
CA PRO A 93 -24.32 9.14 -18.52
C PRO A 93 -24.51 8.29 -17.27
N ALA A 94 -25.53 7.41 -17.30
CA ALA A 94 -25.82 6.48 -16.22
C ALA A 94 -24.59 5.62 -15.88
N LYS A 95 -24.05 5.77 -14.67
CA LYS A 95 -22.78 5.15 -14.24
C LYS A 95 -22.97 4.43 -12.92
N ARG A 96 -22.59 3.15 -12.81
CA ARG A 96 -22.64 2.42 -11.51
C ARG A 96 -21.80 3.15 -10.48
N LEU A 97 -22.21 3.05 -9.20
CA LEU A 97 -21.41 3.51 -8.07
C LEU A 97 -20.06 2.76 -8.03
N GLN A 98 -19.05 3.36 -8.64
CA GLN A 98 -17.69 2.84 -8.67
C GLN A 98 -16.89 3.46 -7.54
N LEU A 99 -16.40 2.63 -6.61
CA LEU A 99 -15.25 3.04 -5.83
C LEU A 99 -14.03 3.08 -6.76
N ARG A 100 -13.57 4.30 -7.09
CA ARG A 100 -12.45 4.56 -7.99
C ARG A 100 -11.14 4.10 -7.34
N VAL A 101 -10.84 2.83 -7.52
CA VAL A 101 -9.51 2.25 -7.24
C VAL A 101 -8.65 2.51 -8.48
N PRO A 102 -7.50 3.20 -8.38
CA PRO A 102 -6.64 3.44 -9.53
C PRO A 102 -6.22 2.12 -10.21
N HIS A 103 -6.59 1.94 -11.49
CA HIS A 103 -6.32 0.72 -12.29
C HIS A 103 -5.33 1.02 -13.42
N HIS A 104 -4.05 1.01 -13.07
CA HIS A 104 -2.90 0.96 -14.01
C HIS A 104 -2.30 -0.46 -13.98
N ASP A 105 -1.40 -0.79 -14.92
CA ASP A 105 -0.78 -2.12 -15.05
C ASP A 105 -0.12 -2.67 -13.76
N GLY A 106 0.32 -1.76 -12.87
CA GLY A 106 0.81 -2.09 -11.53
C GLY A 106 -0.18 -2.82 -10.60
N CYS A 107 -1.47 -2.82 -10.91
CA CYS A 107 -2.49 -3.55 -10.16
C CYS A 107 -2.41 -5.09 -10.34
N ALA A 108 -1.36 -5.61 -10.94
CA ALA A 108 -1.10 -7.04 -11.07
C ALA A 108 -1.22 -7.83 -9.75
N PHE A 109 -0.99 -7.21 -8.58
CA PHE A 109 -1.21 -7.87 -7.29
C PHE A 109 -2.69 -8.17 -6.98
N LEU A 110 -3.64 -7.41 -7.55
CA LEU A 110 -5.09 -7.69 -7.42
C LEU A 110 -5.47 -8.98 -8.15
N SER A 111 -4.77 -9.29 -9.25
CA SER A 111 -5.01 -10.48 -10.08
C SER A 111 -4.08 -11.65 -9.76
N ARG A 112 -2.90 -11.36 -9.23
CA ARG A 112 -1.83 -12.32 -8.90
C ARG A 112 -1.05 -11.80 -7.69
N PRO A 113 -1.49 -12.03 -6.44
CA PRO A 113 -0.84 -11.53 -5.22
C PRO A 113 0.48 -12.25 -4.88
N ARG A 114 1.25 -12.68 -5.90
CA ARG A 114 2.54 -13.35 -5.71
C ARG A 114 3.50 -12.42 -4.99
N GLY A 115 4.14 -12.95 -3.94
CA GLY A 115 5.07 -12.20 -3.10
C GLY A 115 4.41 -11.36 -2.00
N LEU A 116 3.08 -11.31 -1.90
CA LEU A 116 2.35 -10.71 -0.78
C LEU A 116 1.84 -11.79 0.17
N TRP A 117 1.88 -11.52 1.48
CA TRP A 117 1.14 -12.31 2.46
C TRP A 117 -0.33 -11.87 2.48
N GLU A 118 -1.25 -12.70 2.99
CA GLU A 118 -2.68 -12.35 3.04
C GLU A 118 -2.92 -11.00 3.72
N SER A 119 -2.18 -10.73 4.80
CA SER A 119 -2.31 -9.49 5.56
C SER A 119 -1.69 -8.27 4.86
N ASP A 120 -0.78 -8.45 3.90
CA ASP A 120 -0.33 -7.38 2.99
C ASP A 120 -1.40 -7.08 1.93
N TYR A 121 -2.02 -8.12 1.37
CA TYR A 121 -3.13 -8.00 0.43
C TYR A 121 -4.33 -7.28 1.07
N ARG A 122 -4.75 -7.72 2.27
CA ARG A 122 -5.84 -7.08 3.03
C ARG A 122 -5.54 -5.62 3.34
N PHE A 123 -4.29 -5.29 3.69
CA PHE A 123 -3.86 -3.90 3.86
C PHE A 123 -3.97 -3.10 2.56
N ALA A 124 -3.43 -3.61 1.44
CA ALA A 124 -3.43 -2.90 0.16
C ALA A 124 -4.86 -2.62 -0.34
N VAL A 125 -5.73 -3.64 -0.33
CA VAL A 125 -7.12 -3.46 -0.79
C VAL A 125 -7.92 -2.63 0.22
N GLY A 126 -7.77 -2.86 1.54
CA GLY A 126 -8.40 -2.03 2.57
C GLY A 126 -7.98 -0.56 2.50
N GLY A 127 -6.72 -0.28 2.15
CA GLY A 127 -6.21 1.06 1.89
C GLY A 127 -6.82 1.69 0.64
N ARG A 128 -6.89 0.94 -0.47
CA ARG A 128 -7.51 1.38 -1.74
C ARG A 128 -9.02 1.60 -1.60
N LEU A 129 -9.69 0.86 -0.71
CA LEU A 129 -11.10 1.08 -0.37
C LEU A 129 -11.32 2.18 0.68
N ASN A 130 -10.25 2.82 1.17
CA ASN A 130 -10.25 3.80 2.25
C ASN A 130 -11.01 3.32 3.50
N GLN A 131 -10.72 2.08 3.93
CA GLN A 131 -11.35 1.39 5.08
C GLN A 131 -10.42 1.11 6.27
N LEU A 132 -9.12 1.43 6.15
CA LEU A 132 -8.19 1.34 7.28
C LEU A 132 -8.55 2.39 8.35
N ASP A 133 -8.42 2.02 9.62
CA ASP A 133 -8.86 2.80 10.79
C ASP A 133 -7.97 4.00 11.12
N THR A 134 -7.76 4.86 10.12
CA THR A 134 -7.24 6.22 10.29
C THR A 134 -8.27 7.08 11.03
N HIS A 135 -7.85 8.12 11.76
CA HIS A 135 -8.79 8.98 12.49
C HIS A 135 -9.79 9.69 11.56
N SER A 136 -9.44 10.00 10.30
CA SER A 136 -10.42 10.49 9.31
C SER A 136 -11.50 9.45 8.98
N VAL A 137 -11.13 8.18 8.79
CA VAL A 137 -12.09 7.07 8.58
C VAL A 137 -12.93 6.81 9.83
N LEU A 138 -12.34 6.85 11.03
CA LEU A 138 -13.07 6.67 12.29
C LEU A 138 -14.07 7.82 12.55
N LYS A 139 -13.70 9.07 12.25
CA LYS A 139 -14.61 10.23 12.29
C LYS A 139 -15.77 10.06 11.30
N ARG A 140 -15.49 9.68 10.05
CA ARG A 140 -16.53 9.36 9.04
C ARG A 140 -17.47 8.23 9.50
N ARG A 141 -16.94 7.23 10.22
CA ARG A 141 -17.71 6.12 10.82
C ARG A 141 -18.43 6.49 12.14
N ARG A 142 -18.33 7.74 12.62
CA ARG A 142 -18.84 8.23 13.91
C ARG A 142 -18.28 7.48 15.13
N LEU A 143 -17.09 6.89 15.00
CA LEU A 143 -16.35 6.20 16.07
C LEU A 143 -15.34 7.12 16.78
N ARG A 144 -15.10 8.32 16.24
CA ARG A 144 -14.36 9.43 16.86
C ARG A 144 -15.00 10.76 16.48
N THR A 145 -14.77 11.79 17.29
CA THR A 145 -15.22 13.17 17.02
C THR A 145 -14.24 13.97 16.15
N HIS A 146 -12.95 13.66 16.23
CA HIS A 146 -11.87 14.34 15.52
C HIS A 146 -11.12 13.41 14.56
N ASP A 147 -10.41 14.02 13.61
CA ASP A 147 -9.62 13.37 12.57
C ASP A 147 -8.13 13.74 12.62
N LYS A 148 -7.70 14.54 13.61
CA LYS A 148 -6.28 14.88 13.87
C LYS A 148 -5.41 13.62 14.02
N CYS A 149 -4.19 13.69 13.47
CA CYS A 149 -3.17 12.65 13.52
C CYS A 149 -2.87 12.19 14.96
N ARG A 150 -2.77 10.87 15.17
CA ARG A 150 -2.45 10.24 16.46
C ARG A 150 -0.97 10.32 16.84
N PHE A 151 -0.13 10.93 16.00
CA PHE A 151 1.27 11.21 16.31
C PHE A 151 1.38 12.55 17.08
N PRO A 152 2.01 12.58 18.27
CA PRO A 152 2.19 13.81 19.05
C PRO A 152 2.83 14.94 18.24
N GLY A 153 2.35 16.17 18.43
CA GLY A 153 2.82 17.34 17.68
C GLY A 153 2.39 17.41 16.22
N CYS A 154 1.76 16.38 15.65
CA CYS A 154 1.26 16.44 14.27
C CYS A 154 -0.13 17.09 14.20
N SER A 155 -0.19 18.30 13.65
CA SER A 155 -1.44 19.07 13.47
C SER A 155 -2.31 18.61 12.29
N ARG A 156 -1.81 17.73 11.42
CA ARG A 156 -2.49 17.32 10.17
C ARG A 156 -3.63 16.34 10.43
N THR A 157 -4.60 16.33 9.52
CA THR A 157 -5.63 15.27 9.44
C THR A 157 -4.98 13.92 9.14
N GLU A 158 -5.39 12.90 9.89
CA GLU A 158 -4.95 11.53 9.69
C GLU A 158 -5.67 10.88 8.51
N THR A 159 -5.18 11.15 7.32
CA THR A 159 -5.51 10.39 6.11
C THR A 159 -4.46 9.31 5.88
N LEU A 160 -4.82 8.24 5.16
CA LEU A 160 -3.84 7.21 4.80
C LEU A 160 -2.69 7.78 3.94
N ALA A 161 -2.99 8.75 3.07
CA ALA A 161 -1.99 9.49 2.30
C ALA A 161 -0.97 10.20 3.19
N HIS A 162 -1.43 10.87 4.26
CA HIS A 162 -0.57 11.51 5.24
C HIS A 162 0.30 10.48 5.99
N VAL A 163 -0.31 9.43 6.54
CA VAL A 163 0.40 8.38 7.30
C VAL A 163 1.50 7.70 6.48
N LEU A 164 1.21 7.35 5.22
CA LEU A 164 2.12 6.57 4.39
C LEU A 164 3.22 7.37 3.68
N ASN A 165 3.19 8.71 3.72
CA ASN A 165 4.12 9.54 2.92
C ASN A 165 4.60 10.84 3.59
N HIS A 166 3.93 11.32 4.64
CA HIS A 166 4.11 12.69 5.15
C HIS A 166 3.98 12.84 6.68
N CYS A 167 3.82 11.76 7.44
CA CYS A 167 3.74 11.84 8.89
C CYS A 167 5.14 11.85 9.49
N ALA A 168 5.47 12.90 10.24
CA ALA A 168 6.78 13.07 10.90
C ALA A 168 7.21 11.81 11.67
N GLY A 169 6.27 11.21 12.42
CA GLY A 169 6.50 10.00 13.21
C GLY A 169 6.81 8.71 12.44
N THR A 170 6.69 8.73 11.11
CA THR A 170 7.04 7.60 10.23
C THR A 170 7.98 8.00 9.10
N MET A 171 8.51 9.23 9.07
CA MET A 171 9.32 9.72 7.94
C MET A 171 10.58 8.87 7.68
N ASP A 172 11.21 8.33 8.72
CA ASP A 172 12.38 7.46 8.53
C ASP A 172 12.00 6.14 7.84
N ALA A 173 10.88 5.52 8.24
CA ALA A 173 10.37 4.35 7.54
C ALA A 173 9.87 4.67 6.10
N VAL A 174 9.43 5.91 5.84
CA VAL A 174 9.10 6.39 4.49
C VAL A 174 10.37 6.54 3.63
N ARG A 175 11.49 7.02 4.22
CA ARG A 175 12.81 7.07 3.56
C ARG A 175 13.33 5.66 3.27
N THR A 176 13.39 4.78 4.27
CA THR A 176 13.81 3.38 4.10
C THR A 176 13.03 2.67 2.98
N ARG A 177 11.71 2.90 2.85
CA ARG A 177 10.91 2.35 1.75
C ARG A 177 11.36 2.84 0.35
N HIS A 178 11.82 4.09 0.23
CA HIS A 178 12.37 4.63 -1.02
C HIS A 178 13.79 4.09 -1.24
N ASP A 179 14.64 4.09 -0.22
CA ASP A 179 16.02 3.56 -0.30
C ASP A 179 16.04 2.05 -0.67
N ASP A 180 15.21 1.22 -0.02
CA ASP A 180 15.03 -0.21 -0.33
C ASP A 180 14.64 -0.41 -1.81
N ALA A 181 13.68 0.38 -2.30
CA ALA A 181 13.22 0.32 -3.68
C ALA A 181 14.31 0.77 -4.66
N LEU A 182 15.09 1.80 -4.31
CA LEU A 182 16.22 2.29 -5.10
C LEU A 182 17.32 1.23 -5.21
N THR A 183 17.70 0.57 -4.11
CA THR A 183 18.67 -0.53 -4.10
C THR A 183 18.21 -1.72 -4.95
N ILE A 184 16.91 -2.04 -4.95
CA ILE A 184 16.35 -3.09 -5.83
C ILE A 184 16.49 -2.70 -7.31
N ILE A 185 16.27 -1.42 -7.65
CA ILE A 185 16.41 -0.89 -9.02
C ILE A 185 17.89 -0.88 -9.45
N GLU A 186 18.78 -0.35 -8.62
CA GLU A 186 20.23 -0.31 -8.84
C GLU A 186 20.77 -1.69 -9.20
N ARG A 187 20.44 -2.71 -8.40
CA ARG A 187 20.83 -4.12 -8.66
C ARG A 187 20.33 -4.61 -10.02
N ALA A 188 19.09 -4.30 -10.39
CA ALA A 188 18.52 -4.70 -11.67
C ALA A 188 19.21 -4.01 -12.87
N ILE A 189 19.59 -2.73 -12.74
CA ILE A 189 20.37 -2.02 -13.74
C ILE A 189 21.77 -2.62 -13.86
N ALA A 190 22.46 -2.85 -12.73
CA ALA A 190 23.80 -3.44 -12.70
C ALA A 190 23.82 -4.86 -13.33
N SER A 191 22.85 -5.71 -12.99
CA SER A 191 22.71 -7.03 -13.64
C SER A 191 22.39 -6.93 -15.14
N SER A 192 21.78 -5.84 -15.61
CA SER A 192 21.50 -5.59 -17.03
C SER A 192 22.64 -4.88 -17.78
N ALA A 193 23.73 -4.54 -17.09
CA ALA A 193 24.90 -3.87 -17.68
C ALA A 193 25.97 -4.85 -18.17
N GLY A 194 26.08 -6.04 -17.55
CA GLY A 194 27.09 -7.04 -17.91
C GLY A 194 27.01 -7.58 -19.34
N ASP A 195 25.82 -7.52 -19.96
CA ASP A 195 25.60 -7.95 -21.35
C ASP A 195 25.91 -6.86 -22.39
N ARG A 196 26.32 -5.65 -21.99
CA ARG A 196 26.50 -4.50 -22.89
C ARG A 196 27.94 -4.34 -23.35
N LYS A 197 28.12 -4.08 -24.65
CA LYS A 197 29.39 -3.60 -25.23
C LYS A 197 29.65 -2.09 -24.97
N GLU A 198 28.66 -1.38 -24.45
CA GLU A 198 28.71 0.07 -24.25
C GLU A 198 29.36 0.46 -22.92
N ARG A 199 30.10 1.56 -22.91
CA ARG A 199 30.71 2.09 -21.68
C ARG A 199 29.67 2.86 -20.87
N VAL A 200 28.98 2.15 -19.98
CA VAL A 200 27.94 2.70 -19.11
C VAL A 200 28.45 2.91 -17.69
N GLU A 201 28.18 4.09 -17.11
CA GLU A 201 28.45 4.44 -15.71
C GLU A 201 27.12 4.71 -15.00
N LEU A 202 26.90 4.04 -13.86
CA LEU A 202 25.75 4.26 -12.97
C LEU A 202 26.21 5.03 -11.73
N ARG A 203 25.50 6.12 -11.41
CA ARG A 203 25.68 6.90 -10.18
C ARG A 203 24.36 6.94 -9.42
N VAL A 204 24.37 6.66 -8.13
CA VAL A 204 23.16 6.57 -7.28
C VAL A 204 23.28 7.56 -6.12
N ASN A 205 22.26 8.41 -5.90
CA ASN A 205 22.24 9.43 -4.84
C ASN A 205 23.43 10.42 -4.82
N GLN A 206 24.14 10.58 -5.95
CA GLN A 206 25.30 11.47 -6.06
C GLN A 206 24.92 12.84 -6.64
N THR A 207 25.72 13.86 -6.36
CA THR A 207 25.59 15.16 -7.04
C THR A 207 25.99 15.06 -8.51
N VAL A 208 25.42 15.92 -9.35
CA VAL A 208 25.82 16.03 -10.76
C VAL A 208 27.18 16.74 -10.85
N PRO A 209 28.19 16.19 -11.56
CA PRO A 209 29.52 16.79 -11.65
C PRO A 209 29.52 18.23 -12.16
N SER A 210 30.27 19.09 -11.46
CA SER A 210 30.51 20.50 -11.81
C SER A 210 29.25 21.36 -11.96
N LEU A 211 28.09 20.93 -11.45
CA LEU A 211 26.86 21.73 -11.45
C LEU A 211 26.98 22.91 -10.46
N PRO A 212 26.94 24.18 -10.91
CA PRO A 212 26.93 25.31 -9.99
C PRO A 212 25.57 25.46 -9.31
N GLY A 213 25.58 25.83 -8.03
CA GLY A 213 24.37 26.08 -7.24
C GLY A 213 23.98 24.89 -6.34
N PRO A 214 22.67 24.60 -6.17
CA PRO A 214 22.22 23.63 -5.18
C PRO A 214 22.74 22.22 -5.48
N ALA A 215 23.20 21.52 -4.44
CA ALA A 215 23.74 20.17 -4.48
C ALA A 215 22.65 19.11 -4.74
N LEU A 216 21.99 19.20 -5.90
CA LEU A 216 20.98 18.27 -6.36
C LEU A 216 21.60 16.87 -6.53
N ARG A 217 20.97 15.89 -5.87
CA ARG A 217 21.31 14.47 -5.94
C ARG A 217 20.13 13.73 -6.57
N PRO A 218 20.16 13.45 -7.89
CA PRO A 218 19.23 12.52 -8.51
C PRO A 218 19.38 11.12 -7.91
N ASP A 219 18.27 10.43 -7.74
CA ASP A 219 18.28 9.07 -7.22
C ASP A 219 19.11 8.14 -8.14
N LEU A 220 18.99 8.29 -9.46
CA LEU A 220 19.77 7.59 -10.48
C LEU A 220 20.31 8.54 -11.56
N GLN A 221 21.56 8.32 -11.97
CA GLN A 221 22.16 8.90 -13.18
C GLN A 221 22.85 7.77 -13.96
N VAL A 222 22.48 7.58 -15.22
CA VAL A 222 23.10 6.58 -16.12
C VAL A 222 23.76 7.32 -17.27
N TYR A 223 25.10 7.35 -17.28
CA TYR A 223 25.91 7.95 -18.34
C TYR A 223 26.29 6.86 -19.35
N ASN A 224 25.93 7.05 -20.61
CA ASN A 224 26.39 6.23 -21.71
C ASN A 224 27.48 6.99 -22.46
N HIS A 225 28.74 6.64 -22.17
CA HIS A 225 29.91 7.30 -22.76
C HIS A 225 30.11 6.95 -24.23
N THR A 226 29.48 5.87 -24.73
CA THR A 226 29.53 5.47 -26.15
C THR A 226 28.60 6.33 -27.00
N THR A 227 27.37 6.60 -26.54
CA THR A 227 26.39 7.43 -27.27
C THR A 227 26.38 8.90 -26.84
N ARG A 228 27.22 9.26 -25.86
CA ARG A 228 27.28 10.59 -25.21
C ARG A 228 25.89 11.05 -24.72
N SER A 229 25.16 10.13 -24.07
CA SER A 229 23.85 10.39 -23.48
C SER A 229 23.83 10.19 -21.96
N VAL A 230 22.91 10.86 -21.26
CA VAL A 230 22.70 10.73 -19.82
C VAL A 230 21.22 10.61 -19.49
N SER A 231 20.83 9.56 -18.78
CA SER A 231 19.50 9.40 -18.20
C SER A 231 19.53 9.80 -16.72
N VAL A 232 18.83 10.87 -16.37
CA VAL A 232 18.67 11.35 -14.98
C VAL A 232 17.26 11.00 -14.52
N VAL A 233 17.15 10.15 -13.50
CA VAL A 233 15.88 9.54 -13.09
C VAL A 233 15.71 9.63 -11.57
N ASP A 234 14.61 10.25 -11.13
CA ASP A 234 14.20 10.22 -9.72
C ASP A 234 13.18 9.11 -9.47
N LEU A 235 13.32 8.43 -8.34
CA LEU A 235 12.32 7.52 -7.79
C LEU A 235 11.31 8.30 -6.93
N ALA A 236 10.05 7.90 -6.99
CA ALA A 236 9.02 8.36 -6.07
C ALA A 236 8.09 7.21 -5.66
N VAL A 237 7.87 7.07 -4.35
CA VAL A 237 6.72 6.31 -3.84
C VAL A 237 5.71 7.31 -3.31
N ALA A 238 4.58 7.45 -4.01
CA ALA A 238 3.54 8.43 -3.72
C ALA A 238 2.29 7.77 -3.11
N PHE A 239 1.34 8.56 -2.60
CA PHE A 239 -0.02 8.04 -2.43
C PHE A 239 -0.70 8.01 -3.80
N GLU A 240 -1.29 6.86 -4.14
CA GLU A 240 -2.04 6.70 -5.37
C GLU A 240 -3.47 7.24 -5.19
N ASP A 241 -3.74 8.32 -5.89
CA ASP A 241 -5.05 8.98 -5.95
C ASP A 241 -5.33 9.33 -7.41
N GLN A 242 -6.59 9.19 -7.79
CA GLN A 242 -7.03 9.35 -9.18
C GLN A 242 -8.40 10.01 -9.20
N ALA A 243 -8.39 11.33 -9.36
CA ALA A 243 -9.61 12.14 -9.41
C ALA A 243 -10.46 11.88 -10.66
N THR A 244 -9.85 11.52 -11.81
CA THR A 244 -10.55 11.25 -13.08
C THR A 244 -10.07 9.95 -13.72
N ASP A 245 -10.88 9.36 -14.59
CA ASP A 245 -10.55 8.10 -15.25
C ASP A 245 -9.36 8.20 -16.25
N ASP A 246 -8.89 9.41 -16.60
CA ASP A 246 -7.68 9.60 -17.42
C ASP A 246 -6.40 9.35 -16.60
N PRO A 247 -5.60 8.31 -16.92
CA PRO A 247 -4.37 7.99 -16.19
C PRO A 247 -3.31 9.10 -16.26
N ARG A 248 -3.36 10.00 -17.26
CA ARG A 248 -2.47 11.18 -17.38
C ARG A 248 -2.74 12.21 -16.29
N THR A 249 -3.93 12.19 -15.68
CA THR A 249 -4.31 13.03 -14.54
C THR A 249 -4.06 12.37 -13.17
N SER A 250 -3.54 11.14 -13.15
CA SER A 250 -3.25 10.42 -11.89
C SER A 250 -2.21 11.14 -11.02
N SER A 251 -2.26 10.92 -9.70
CA SER A 251 -1.25 11.45 -8.78
C SER A 251 0.17 11.03 -9.17
N LEU A 252 0.33 9.81 -9.72
CA LEU A 252 1.61 9.28 -10.19
C LEU A 252 2.14 10.06 -11.40
N ALA A 253 1.31 10.33 -12.41
CA ALA A 253 1.70 11.12 -13.58
C ALA A 253 2.09 12.55 -13.20
N ARG A 254 1.33 13.19 -12.28
CA ARG A 254 1.64 14.51 -11.74
C ARG A 254 2.98 14.52 -10.97
N ILE A 255 3.24 13.50 -10.15
CA ILE A 255 4.52 13.37 -9.43
C ILE A 255 5.67 13.16 -10.41
N ALA A 256 5.50 12.36 -11.47
CA ALA A 256 6.52 12.19 -12.50
C ALA A 256 6.84 13.51 -13.23
N ALA A 257 5.83 14.34 -13.53
CA ALA A 257 6.05 15.66 -14.13
C ALA A 257 6.81 16.61 -13.19
N LEU A 258 6.43 16.68 -11.90
CA LEU A 258 7.12 17.50 -10.90
C LEU A 258 8.59 17.07 -10.68
N LYS A 259 8.84 15.75 -10.64
CA LYS A 259 10.19 15.19 -10.50
C LYS A 259 11.07 15.49 -11.72
N ARG A 260 10.52 15.50 -12.94
CA ARG A 260 11.26 15.94 -14.14
C ARG A 260 11.62 17.43 -14.08
N ALA A 261 10.64 18.29 -13.81
CA ALA A 261 10.85 19.75 -13.74
C ALA A 261 11.91 20.16 -12.70
N LYS A 262 12.00 19.43 -11.57
CA LYS A 262 13.06 19.59 -10.55
C LYS A 262 14.48 19.57 -11.13
N TYR A 263 14.72 18.83 -12.22
CA TYR A 263 16.04 18.63 -12.80
C TYR A 263 16.26 19.35 -14.15
N ASP A 264 15.39 20.28 -14.53
CA ASP A 264 15.59 21.08 -15.76
C ASP A 264 16.92 21.84 -15.76
N CYS A 265 17.41 22.27 -14.58
CA CYS A 265 18.74 22.87 -14.45
C CYS A 265 19.89 21.87 -14.66
N VAL A 266 19.73 20.61 -14.25
CA VAL A 266 20.69 19.51 -14.51
C VAL A 266 20.76 19.23 -16.00
N LYS A 267 19.60 19.18 -16.68
CA LYS A 267 19.53 19.01 -18.13
C LYS A 267 20.29 20.11 -18.87
N ARG A 268 19.96 21.38 -18.63
CA ARG A 268 20.67 22.53 -19.25
C ARG A 268 22.17 22.55 -18.93
N HIS A 269 22.58 22.02 -17.78
CA HIS A 269 23.99 21.94 -17.40
C HIS A 269 24.74 20.87 -18.21
N LEU A 270 24.21 19.65 -18.27
CA LEU A 270 24.83 18.55 -19.01
C LEU A 270 24.74 18.73 -20.54
N GLU A 271 23.65 19.33 -21.06
CA GLU A 271 23.54 19.68 -22.48
C GLU A 271 24.61 20.69 -22.93
N ARG A 272 24.96 21.67 -22.09
CA ARG A 272 26.10 22.59 -22.35
C ARG A 272 27.47 21.89 -22.36
N GLN A 273 27.58 20.70 -21.79
CA GLN A 273 28.77 19.85 -21.87
C GLN A 273 28.71 18.88 -23.08
N GLY A 274 27.70 19.02 -23.95
CA GLY A 274 27.49 18.21 -25.14
C GLY A 274 26.92 16.82 -24.86
N TRP A 275 26.18 16.63 -23.78
CA TRP A 275 25.43 15.39 -23.52
C TRP A 275 24.00 15.48 -24.05
N THR A 276 23.49 14.39 -24.63
CA THR A 276 22.04 14.20 -24.85
C THR A 276 21.38 13.78 -23.55
N VAL A 277 20.45 14.59 -22.99
CA VAL A 277 19.92 14.35 -21.63
C VAL A 277 18.44 13.96 -21.61
N HIS A 278 18.14 12.83 -20.98
CA HIS A 278 16.80 12.37 -20.69
C HIS A 278 16.47 12.62 -19.21
N LEU A 279 15.40 13.39 -18.95
CA LEU A 279 14.85 13.57 -17.60
C LEU A 279 13.58 12.72 -17.44
N SER A 280 13.59 11.83 -16.45
CA SER A 280 12.49 10.91 -16.17
C SER A 280 12.24 10.73 -14.67
N ALA A 281 11.18 10.00 -14.35
CA ALA A 281 10.92 9.53 -13.00
C ALA A 281 10.33 8.12 -13.02
N LEU A 282 10.76 7.28 -12.09
CA LEU A 282 10.12 6.01 -11.77
C LEU A 282 9.15 6.24 -10.62
N VAL A 283 7.86 5.98 -10.83
CA VAL A 283 6.84 6.27 -9.82
C VAL A 283 6.03 5.04 -9.45
N TYR A 284 5.96 4.78 -8.14
CA TYR A 284 5.20 3.70 -7.53
C TYR A 284 4.17 4.27 -6.54
N GLY A 285 3.11 3.49 -6.29
CA GLY A 285 2.11 3.82 -5.27
C GLY A 285 2.36 3.09 -3.96
N SER A 286 2.06 3.77 -2.85
CA SER A 286 2.05 3.21 -1.51
C SER A 286 1.16 1.96 -1.36
N LEU A 287 0.20 1.75 -2.26
CA LEU A 287 -0.74 0.61 -2.26
C LEU A 287 -0.54 -0.28 -3.50
N GLY A 288 0.66 -0.26 -4.08
CA GLY A 288 1.09 -1.14 -5.17
C GLY A 288 0.97 -0.57 -6.58
N ALA A 289 0.63 0.71 -6.76
CA ALA A 289 0.64 1.28 -8.10
C ALA A 289 2.00 1.24 -8.79
N VAL A 290 1.96 1.23 -10.12
CA VAL A 290 3.11 1.39 -11.01
C VAL A 290 2.66 2.38 -12.09
N ALA A 291 3.42 3.45 -12.31
CA ALA A 291 3.13 4.39 -13.39
C ALA A 291 3.39 3.73 -14.75
N GLY A 292 2.49 3.93 -15.73
CA GLY A 292 2.62 3.31 -17.05
C GLY A 292 3.92 3.67 -17.80
N GLY A 293 4.50 4.84 -17.51
CA GLY A 293 5.79 5.25 -18.08
C GLY A 293 7.02 4.52 -17.53
N ASN A 294 6.92 3.79 -16.41
CA ASN A 294 8.08 3.13 -15.79
C ASN A 294 8.72 2.12 -16.76
N LEU A 295 7.92 1.36 -17.51
CA LEU A 295 8.43 0.36 -18.45
C LEU A 295 9.31 0.99 -19.53
N THR A 296 8.88 2.10 -20.12
CA THR A 296 9.63 2.90 -21.10
C THR A 296 10.95 3.40 -20.50
N VAL A 297 10.92 3.98 -19.29
CA VAL A 297 12.14 4.43 -18.60
C VAL A 297 13.11 3.27 -18.37
N TYR A 298 12.62 2.11 -17.92
CA TYR A 298 13.47 0.93 -17.75
C TYR A 298 14.09 0.45 -19.07
N THR A 299 13.31 0.28 -20.13
CA THR A 299 13.80 -0.34 -21.37
C THR A 299 14.62 0.60 -22.24
N GLU A 300 14.21 1.87 -22.36
CA GLU A 300 14.80 2.82 -23.32
C GLU A 300 15.89 3.71 -22.71
N GLN A 301 15.85 3.96 -21.40
CA GLN A 301 16.74 4.93 -20.74
C GLN A 301 17.70 4.29 -19.73
N LEU A 302 17.29 3.20 -19.09
CA LEU A 302 18.10 2.43 -18.15
C LEU A 302 18.64 1.12 -18.75
N GLY A 303 18.16 0.73 -19.93
CA GLY A 303 18.59 -0.47 -20.68
C GLY A 303 18.29 -1.81 -20.00
N VAL A 304 17.27 -1.85 -19.13
CA VAL A 304 16.81 -3.10 -18.49
C VAL A 304 15.93 -3.86 -19.47
N LEU A 305 16.20 -5.15 -19.68
CA LEU A 305 15.43 -5.98 -20.61
C LEU A 305 13.94 -5.97 -20.28
N LYS A 306 13.07 -5.89 -21.29
CA LYS A 306 11.60 -5.79 -21.15
C LYS A 306 10.98 -6.90 -20.28
N ARG A 307 11.59 -8.10 -20.28
CA ARG A 307 11.19 -9.23 -19.42
C ARG A 307 11.44 -8.92 -17.94
N ASP A 308 12.60 -8.38 -17.63
CA ASP A 308 13.07 -8.14 -16.28
C ASP A 308 12.53 -6.81 -15.73
N ALA A 309 12.36 -5.78 -16.55
CA ALA A 309 11.60 -4.58 -16.20
C ALA A 309 10.16 -4.95 -15.73
N LYS A 310 9.46 -5.79 -16.50
CA LYS A 310 8.13 -6.32 -16.08
C LYS A 310 8.17 -7.19 -14.83
N ARG A 311 9.31 -7.79 -14.47
CA ARG A 311 9.48 -8.57 -13.22
C ARG A 311 9.75 -7.62 -12.04
N LEU A 312 10.61 -6.63 -12.27
CA LEU A 312 10.99 -5.56 -11.35
C LEU A 312 9.78 -4.73 -10.92
N ASP A 313 8.95 -4.26 -11.85
CA ASP A 313 7.71 -3.51 -11.54
C ASP A 313 6.76 -4.29 -10.62
N ARG A 314 6.58 -5.60 -10.88
CA ARG A 314 5.75 -6.47 -10.04
C ARG A 314 6.36 -6.69 -8.65
N HIS A 315 7.68 -6.77 -8.56
CA HIS A 315 8.38 -6.91 -7.29
C HIS A 315 8.30 -5.62 -6.46
N LEU A 316 8.60 -4.47 -7.06
CA LEU A 316 8.55 -3.15 -6.43
C LEU A 316 7.14 -2.77 -6.01
N SER A 317 6.11 -3.10 -6.81
CA SER A 317 4.70 -2.99 -6.41
C SER A 317 4.41 -3.74 -5.10
N ALA A 318 4.90 -4.98 -4.98
CA ALA A 318 4.72 -5.80 -3.78
C ALA A 318 5.52 -5.29 -2.57
N GLU A 319 6.78 -4.87 -2.76
CA GLU A 319 7.58 -4.27 -1.68
C GLU A 319 7.01 -2.93 -1.20
N CYS A 320 6.52 -2.07 -2.12
CA CYS A 320 5.83 -0.84 -1.76
C CYS A 320 4.60 -1.10 -0.87
N ILE A 321 3.83 -2.16 -1.13
CA ILE A 321 2.72 -2.59 -0.27
C ILE A 321 3.23 -3.03 1.10
N LYS A 322 4.22 -3.94 1.16
CA LYS A 322 4.77 -4.47 2.42
C LYS A 322 5.31 -3.36 3.31
N SER A 323 6.18 -2.51 2.77
CA SER A 323 6.79 -1.42 3.53
C SER A 323 5.77 -0.37 3.94
N SER A 324 4.75 -0.09 3.11
CA SER A 324 3.64 0.78 3.50
C SER A 324 2.78 0.17 4.61
N ARG A 325 2.59 -1.15 4.64
CA ARG A 325 1.96 -1.83 5.78
C ARG A 325 2.81 -1.75 7.04
N ARG A 326 4.13 -1.89 6.93
CA ARG A 326 5.06 -1.68 8.07
C ARG A 326 4.95 -0.26 8.62
N ILE A 327 4.94 0.76 7.75
CA ILE A 327 4.71 2.17 8.11
C ILE A 327 3.38 2.36 8.85
N TRP A 328 2.28 1.79 8.32
CA TRP A 328 0.96 1.84 8.98
C TRP A 328 0.97 1.16 10.36
N ASN A 329 1.57 -0.02 10.45
CA ASN A 329 1.67 -0.77 11.71
C ASN A 329 2.51 -0.01 12.75
N LEU A 330 3.64 0.60 12.34
CA LEU A 330 4.49 1.44 13.18
C LEU A 330 3.71 2.64 13.72
N HIS A 331 2.97 3.35 12.87
CA HIS A 331 2.15 4.48 13.30
C HIS A 331 1.08 4.05 14.33
N CYS A 332 0.51 2.86 14.17
CA CYS A 332 -0.47 2.30 15.09
C CYS A 332 0.14 1.78 16.40
N SER A 333 1.31 1.12 16.34
CA SER A 333 1.98 0.58 17.53
C SER A 333 2.51 1.68 18.43
N GLN A 334 3.15 2.71 17.86
CA GLN A 334 3.58 3.91 18.57
C GLN A 334 2.43 4.57 19.35
N HIS A 335 1.22 4.60 18.79
CA HIS A 335 0.05 5.12 19.49
C HIS A 335 -0.38 4.22 20.67
N ARG A 336 -0.47 2.90 20.44
CA ARG A 336 -0.85 1.95 21.50
C ARG A 336 0.13 1.97 22.68
N ALA A 337 1.43 1.98 22.40
CA ALA A 337 2.47 2.05 23.43
C ALA A 337 2.34 3.30 24.32
N ARG A 338 2.03 4.46 23.74
CA ARG A 338 1.76 5.70 24.51
C ARG A 338 0.51 5.60 25.37
N GLN A 339 -0.56 4.98 24.87
CA GLN A 339 -1.78 4.77 25.66
C GLN A 339 -1.55 3.85 26.85
N GLN A 340 -0.72 2.81 26.69
CA GLN A 340 -0.35 1.90 27.78
C GLN A 340 0.51 2.62 28.82
N GLY A 341 1.59 3.30 28.39
CA GLY A 341 2.45 4.06 29.32
C GLY A 341 1.78 5.23 30.06
N GLN A 342 0.66 5.76 29.55
CA GLN A 342 -0.15 6.74 30.29
C GLN A 342 -1.08 6.10 31.34
N GLY A 343 -1.44 4.82 31.18
CA GLY A 343 -2.24 4.08 32.16
C GLY A 343 -1.47 3.80 33.45
N ASP A 344 -0.22 3.36 33.33
CA ASP A 344 0.62 2.96 34.48
C ASP A 344 0.93 4.16 35.41
N VAL A 345 1.11 5.36 34.84
CA VAL A 345 1.35 6.59 35.62
C VAL A 345 0.10 7.03 36.40
N GLN A 346 -1.11 6.77 35.88
CA GLN A 346 -2.36 7.08 36.61
C GLN A 346 -2.74 6.01 37.63
N GLY A 347 -2.31 4.75 37.46
CA GLY A 347 -2.48 3.69 38.44
C GLY A 347 -1.76 3.97 39.76
N SER A 348 -0.54 4.50 39.70
CA SER A 348 0.33 4.69 40.87
C SER A 348 -0.08 5.84 41.81
N SER A 349 -1.05 6.70 41.43
CA SER A 349 -1.55 7.79 42.28
C SER A 349 -2.77 7.45 43.15
N ARG A 350 -3.34 6.24 43.07
CA ARG A 350 -4.52 5.86 43.89
C ARG A 350 -4.21 5.12 45.19
N ASP A 351 -3.00 4.57 45.34
CA ASP A 351 -2.60 3.81 46.54
C ASP A 351 -1.94 4.66 47.65
N GLN A 352 -1.92 6.00 47.52
CA GLN A 352 -1.38 6.91 48.54
C GLN A 352 -2.44 7.69 49.36
N VAL A 353 -3.72 7.30 49.33
CA VAL A 353 -4.75 7.91 50.22
C VAL A 353 -5.67 6.86 50.86
N GLN A 354 -5.13 5.96 51.69
CA GLN A 354 -5.81 5.38 52.87
C GLN A 354 -4.86 4.47 53.68
N GLY A 355 -4.99 4.46 55.02
CA GLY A 355 -4.59 3.28 55.81
C GLY A 355 -3.37 3.32 56.73
N ARG A 356 -3.07 4.43 57.43
CA ARG A 356 -2.32 4.30 58.72
C ARG A 356 -3.23 3.69 59.78
N ARG A 357 -2.98 2.45 60.24
CA ARG A 357 -3.17 1.98 61.64
C ARG A 357 -2.55 0.59 61.87
N HIS A 358 -2.17 0.34 63.12
CA HIS A 358 -1.51 -0.87 63.66
C HIS A 358 -2.29 -2.17 63.37
N GLY A 359 -1.73 -3.39 63.33
CA GLY A 359 -0.38 -3.85 63.70
C GLY A 359 -0.43 -4.94 64.79
N ARG A 360 -0.26 -6.23 64.44
CA ARG A 360 0.09 -7.31 65.37
C ARG A 360 0.64 -8.56 64.66
N SER A 361 1.45 -9.34 65.38
CA SER A 361 2.27 -10.46 64.88
C SER A 361 1.84 -11.82 65.44
N ARG A 362 1.93 -12.86 64.60
CA ARG A 362 2.22 -14.31 64.86
C ARG A 362 2.16 -15.03 63.48
N ARG A 363 3.19 -15.78 63.04
CA ARG A 363 3.59 -17.17 63.40
C ARG A 363 2.41 -18.17 63.30
N ASP A 364 2.48 -19.36 62.69
CA ASP A 364 3.54 -20.14 62.00
C ASP A 364 2.83 -21.27 61.17
N ALA A 365 3.37 -22.00 60.19
CA ALA A 365 4.58 -21.91 59.34
C ALA A 365 4.53 -23.04 58.25
N ARG A 366 5.60 -23.19 57.43
CA ARG A 366 5.87 -24.24 56.39
C ARG A 366 5.19 -24.01 55.01
N GLY A 367 5.81 -24.37 53.87
CA GLY A 367 7.09 -25.07 53.65
C GLY A 367 7.76 -24.69 52.31
N SER A 368 9.06 -24.98 52.21
CA SER A 368 9.96 -24.55 51.12
C SER A 368 10.26 -25.67 50.13
N ARG A 369 10.46 -25.32 48.84
CA ARG A 369 11.61 -25.84 48.08
C ARG A 369 11.99 -25.00 46.85
N VAL A 370 13.24 -24.53 46.87
CA VAL A 370 14.08 -24.07 45.74
C VAL A 370 14.66 -25.32 45.05
N THR A 371 14.86 -25.40 43.73
CA THR A 371 16.05 -24.99 42.91
C THR A 371 15.62 -24.86 41.43
N GLU A 372 15.97 -23.85 40.62
CA GLU A 372 17.28 -23.30 40.20
C GLU A 372 18.17 -24.20 39.31
N THR A 373 18.91 -23.53 38.40
CA THR A 373 19.78 -24.03 37.31
C THR A 373 19.04 -24.68 36.10
N GLY A 374 19.41 -24.44 34.83
CA GLY A 374 20.45 -23.59 34.25
C GLY A 374 21.44 -24.40 33.39
N GLY A 375 21.49 -24.15 32.07
CA GLY A 375 22.52 -24.74 31.19
C GLY A 375 22.11 -24.98 29.74
N THR A 376 22.62 -24.14 28.84
CA THR A 376 22.89 -24.51 27.43
C THR A 376 23.95 -25.61 27.34
N PRO A 377 23.95 -26.40 26.25
CA PRO A 377 25.22 -26.55 25.55
C PRO A 377 25.11 -26.49 24.01
N SER A 378 26.28 -26.30 23.40
CA SER A 378 26.51 -26.06 21.97
C SER A 378 27.08 -27.28 21.24
N HIS A 379 26.65 -27.46 19.98
CA HIS A 379 27.43 -27.89 18.80
C HIS A 379 28.32 -29.16 18.78
N GLN A 380 28.44 -29.71 17.55
CA GLN A 380 29.26 -30.86 17.09
C GLN A 380 28.70 -32.25 17.46
N GLY A 381 28.73 -33.26 16.59
CA GLY A 381 29.06 -33.29 15.16
C GLY A 381 29.11 -34.71 14.58
N ARG A 382 28.91 -34.85 13.25
CA ARG A 382 29.17 -36.03 12.38
C ARG A 382 28.76 -37.44 12.87
N ARG A 383 27.86 -38.06 12.12
CA ARG A 383 28.26 -39.05 11.11
C ARG A 383 27.41 -38.91 9.85
#